data_AF-L0DUU4-F1
#
_entry.id   AF-L0DUU4-F1
#
_cell.length_a   1.000
_cell.length_b   1.000
_cell.length_c   1.000
_cell.angle_alpha   90.00
_cell.angle_beta   90.00
_cell.angle_gamma   90.00
#
_symmetry.space_group_name_H-M   'P 1'
#
loop_
_entity.id
_entity.type
_entity.pdbx_description
1 polymer ?
#
loop_
_entity_poly.entity_id
_entity_poly.type
_entity_poly.pdbx_seq_one_letter_code
_entity_poly.pdbx_strand_id
1 'polypeptide(L)'
;MAAKVLTIKPEHLRKPAARVARLLMRKRLAVADSLLDKLDDPEAVHEFRVAVRRARSIEKAYRPYLVDAVTPKLRRRLKDVVAATGAARDTEVQIERLHQRCADPRPHQRPGFDWLEQRLQHRLAVEYEALRATLAERFRLVHKPLHARLKARYADPGPSFAEVTAGMLLEVAGEFALRCAHLDRDLDEGPLHAARISGKRLRYLLEPLTAAFPQAEALVGSLKVLQDLLGEIRDLQVFGRELAEASEEAGAARMRKLIEMSLTLPFDSPELARGRQQDERAGLMSLARELQTRQGDLIEHLRARLRDGAAEELVAGVRALARDCAHAGMPQSDPQPARDNAG
;
A
#
# COMPACT_ATOMS: atom_id res chain seq x y z
N MET A 1 -2.79 -11.83 12.23
CA MET A 1 -4.23 -12.12 12.01
C MET A 1 -4.80 -10.97 11.19
N ALA A 2 -5.69 -11.20 10.21
CA ALA A 2 -6.17 -10.14 9.33
C ALA A 2 -6.86 -9.02 10.13
N ALA A 3 -6.25 -7.83 10.20
CA ALA A 3 -6.88 -6.63 10.73
C ALA A 3 -8.27 -6.46 10.11
N LYS A 4 -9.31 -6.85 10.86
CA LYS A 4 -10.71 -7.00 10.40
C LYS A 4 -11.03 -5.91 9.38
N VAL A 5 -11.36 -6.33 8.17
CA VAL A 5 -11.87 -5.41 7.15
C VAL A 5 -13.06 -4.72 7.80
N LEU A 6 -12.99 -3.41 7.92
CA LEU A 6 -14.02 -2.64 8.58
C LEU A 6 -15.15 -2.52 7.57
N THR A 7 -16.16 -3.35 7.77
CA THR A 7 -17.27 -3.47 6.85
C THR A 7 -18.40 -2.51 7.20
N ILE A 8 -19.11 -2.10 6.17
CA ILE A 8 -20.28 -1.24 6.26
C ILE A 8 -21.51 -2.14 6.26
N LYS A 9 -22.30 -2.10 7.34
CA LYS A 9 -23.62 -2.74 7.37
C LYS A 9 -24.59 -2.03 6.41
N PRO A 10 -25.58 -2.74 5.83
CA PRO A 10 -26.57 -2.15 4.92
C PRO A 10 -27.26 -0.87 5.46
N GLU A 11 -27.54 -0.82 6.76
CA GLU A 11 -28.16 0.34 7.44
C GLU A 11 -27.36 1.64 7.34
N HIS A 12 -26.04 1.56 7.13
CA HIS A 12 -25.18 2.73 6.98
C HIS A 12 -25.25 3.34 5.58
N LEU A 13 -25.64 2.58 4.55
CA LEU A 13 -25.67 3.07 3.16
C LEU A 13 -26.59 4.29 3.01
N ARG A 14 -27.73 4.27 3.70
CA ARG A 14 -28.71 5.35 3.73
C ARG A 14 -28.37 6.50 4.68
N LYS A 15 -27.34 6.33 5.54
CA LYS A 15 -26.90 7.42 6.42
C LYS A 15 -26.09 8.43 5.60
N PRO A 16 -26.05 9.70 6.01
CA PRO A 16 -25.24 10.69 5.32
C PRO A 16 -23.76 10.29 5.25
N ALA A 17 -23.11 10.65 4.13
CA ALA A 17 -21.71 10.24 3.87
C ALA A 17 -20.73 10.72 4.96
N ALA A 18 -20.91 11.94 5.47
CA ALA A 18 -20.09 12.49 6.55
C ALA A 18 -20.13 11.61 7.81
N ARG A 19 -21.32 11.09 8.17
CA ARG A 19 -21.51 10.20 9.33
C ARG A 19 -20.72 8.93 9.24
N VAL A 20 -20.86 8.25 8.10
CA VAL A 20 -20.24 6.96 7.87
C VAL A 20 -18.73 7.14 7.74
N ALA A 21 -18.26 8.17 7.00
CA ALA A 21 -16.84 8.49 6.89
C ALA A 21 -16.19 8.75 8.26
N ARG A 22 -16.85 9.53 9.14
CA ARG A 22 -16.38 9.74 10.52
C ARG A 22 -16.31 8.46 11.32
N LEU A 23 -17.33 7.60 11.22
CA LEU A 23 -17.37 6.30 11.89
C LEU A 23 -16.21 5.42 11.44
N LEU A 24 -16.00 5.30 10.13
CA LEU A 24 -14.92 4.49 9.55
C LEU A 24 -13.56 4.99 10.00
N MET A 25 -13.34 6.30 9.94
CA MET A 25 -12.08 6.92 10.35
C MET A 25 -11.81 6.72 11.85
N ARG A 26 -12.82 6.90 12.71
CA ARG A 26 -12.72 6.66 14.15
C ARG A 26 -12.33 5.22 14.48
N LYS A 27 -12.97 4.24 13.84
CA LYS A 27 -12.65 2.82 14.09
C LYS A 27 -11.23 2.47 13.66
N ARG A 28 -10.73 3.04 12.54
CA ARG A 28 -9.33 2.85 12.12
C ARG A 28 -8.34 3.51 13.08
N LEU A 29 -8.62 4.72 13.54
CA LEU A 29 -7.78 5.41 14.51
C LEU A 29 -7.77 4.71 15.87
N ALA A 30 -8.89 4.11 16.31
CA ALA A 30 -8.96 3.34 17.54
C ALA A 30 -8.08 2.07 17.49
N VAL A 31 -8.02 1.38 16.35
CA VAL A 31 -7.10 0.25 16.15
C VAL A 31 -5.65 0.71 16.31
N ALA A 32 -5.27 1.81 15.66
CA ALA A 32 -3.92 2.37 15.79
C ALA A 32 -3.61 2.77 17.24
N ASP A 33 -4.56 3.38 17.95
CA ASP A 33 -4.41 3.77 19.35
C ASP A 33 -4.19 2.57 20.28
N SER A 34 -4.91 1.45 20.04
CA SER A 34 -4.78 0.23 20.85
C SER A 34 -3.44 -0.51 20.69
N LEU A 35 -2.63 -0.14 19.69
CA LEU A 35 -1.34 -0.75 19.38
C LEU A 35 -0.16 0.08 19.90
N LEU A 36 -0.40 1.28 20.45
CA LEU A 36 0.67 2.20 20.86
C LEU A 36 1.60 1.63 21.93
N ASP A 37 1.06 0.81 22.83
CA ASP A 37 1.83 0.21 23.92
C ASP A 37 2.56 -1.09 23.50
N LYS A 38 2.45 -1.47 22.22
CA LYS A 38 3.04 -2.69 21.64
C LYS A 38 3.97 -2.39 20.46
N LEU A 39 4.43 -1.14 20.31
CA LEU A 39 5.25 -0.74 19.15
C LEU A 39 6.68 -1.32 19.16
N ASP A 40 7.03 -2.07 20.20
CA ASP A 40 8.19 -2.95 20.25
C ASP A 40 8.00 -4.22 19.39
N ASP A 41 6.77 -4.68 19.19
CA ASP A 41 6.42 -5.79 18.29
C ASP A 41 6.31 -5.31 16.81
N PRO A 42 7.11 -5.87 15.88
CA PRO A 42 7.00 -5.58 14.45
C PRO A 42 5.60 -5.80 13.85
N GLU A 43 4.85 -6.82 14.31
CA GLU A 43 3.49 -7.08 13.83
C GLU A 43 2.54 -5.96 14.27
N ALA A 44 2.67 -5.47 15.50
CA ALA A 44 1.88 -4.34 15.98
C ALA A 44 2.20 -3.05 15.19
N VAL A 45 3.47 -2.81 14.85
CA VAL A 45 3.87 -1.68 13.97
C VAL A 45 3.26 -1.84 12.57
N HIS A 46 3.25 -3.06 12.04
CA HIS A 46 2.60 -3.37 10.76
C HIS A 46 1.09 -3.05 10.80
N GLU A 47 0.37 -3.56 11.80
CA GLU A 47 -1.06 -3.34 11.99
C GLU A 47 -1.39 -1.86 12.21
N PHE A 48 -0.59 -1.16 13.02
CA PHE A 48 -0.70 0.28 13.25
C PHE A 48 -0.63 1.04 11.93
N ARG A 49 0.41 0.78 11.13
CA ARG A 49 0.62 1.42 9.83
C ARG A 49 -0.53 1.12 8.85
N VAL A 50 -1.06 -0.12 8.85
CA VAL A 50 -2.24 -0.47 8.05
C VAL A 50 -3.45 0.37 8.49
N ALA A 51 -3.68 0.49 9.79
CA ALA A 51 -4.79 1.25 10.35
C ALA A 51 -4.72 2.75 9.99
N VAL A 52 -3.58 3.40 10.20
CA VAL A 52 -3.40 4.85 9.91
C VAL A 52 -3.48 5.12 8.40
N ARG A 53 -2.91 4.26 7.55
CA ARG A 53 -3.04 4.43 6.09
C ARG A 53 -4.47 4.28 5.62
N ARG A 54 -5.23 3.32 6.15
CA ARG A 54 -6.66 3.18 5.85
C ARG A 54 -7.46 4.40 6.32
N ALA A 55 -7.16 4.96 7.50
CA ALA A 55 -7.77 6.21 7.97
C ALA A 55 -7.48 7.38 7.02
N ARG A 56 -6.24 7.49 6.50
CA ARG A 56 -5.85 8.51 5.51
C ARG A 56 -6.53 8.29 4.16
N SER A 57 -6.72 7.05 3.72
CA SER A 57 -7.49 6.75 2.51
C SER A 57 -8.94 7.18 2.62
N ILE A 58 -9.58 6.93 3.77
CA ILE A 58 -10.94 7.39 4.08
C ILE A 58 -10.98 8.93 4.05
N GLU A 59 -10.04 9.61 4.73
CA GLU A 59 -9.94 11.08 4.70
C GLU A 59 -9.86 11.62 3.28
N LYS A 60 -9.00 11.01 2.44
CA LYS A 60 -8.78 11.47 1.06
C LYS A 60 -10.04 11.29 0.22
N ALA A 61 -10.71 10.13 0.33
CA ALA A 61 -11.92 9.83 -0.43
C ALA A 61 -13.06 10.76 -0.02
N TYR A 62 -13.34 10.88 1.28
CA TYR A 62 -14.49 11.64 1.79
C TYR A 62 -14.14 13.06 2.23
N ARG A 63 -13.05 13.63 1.70
CA ARG A 63 -12.54 14.95 2.12
C ARG A 63 -13.59 16.06 2.09
N PRO A 64 -14.42 16.20 1.04
CA PRO A 64 -15.47 17.24 1.01
C PRO A 64 -16.46 17.14 2.18
N TYR A 65 -16.67 15.93 2.71
CA TYR A 65 -17.61 15.63 3.79
C TYR A 65 -16.96 15.61 5.19
N LEU A 66 -15.65 15.86 5.26
CA LEU A 66 -14.85 15.82 6.49
C LEU A 66 -14.15 17.16 6.77
N VAL A 67 -14.50 18.24 6.07
CA VAL A 67 -13.81 19.54 6.13
C VAL A 67 -13.82 20.14 7.53
N ASP A 68 -14.90 19.98 8.28
CA ASP A 68 -15.06 20.48 9.64
C ASP A 68 -14.36 19.55 10.66
N ALA A 69 -14.31 18.24 10.41
CA ALA A 69 -13.65 17.31 11.30
C ALA A 69 -12.11 17.29 11.12
N VAL A 70 -11.64 17.32 9.88
CA VAL A 70 -10.23 17.16 9.50
C VAL A 70 -9.68 18.48 8.95
N THR A 71 -9.16 19.31 9.85
CA THR A 71 -8.52 20.57 9.50
C THR A 71 -7.23 20.35 8.68
N PRO A 72 -6.76 21.35 7.92
CA PRO A 72 -5.48 21.26 7.20
C PRO A 72 -4.30 20.87 8.11
N LYS A 73 -4.27 21.37 9.35
CA LYS A 73 -3.26 21.02 10.36
C LYS A 73 -3.33 19.53 10.75
N LEU A 74 -4.52 19.00 11.03
CA LEU A 74 -4.69 17.59 11.39
C LEU A 74 -4.39 16.66 10.21
N ARG A 75 -4.77 17.07 8.99
CA ARG A 75 -4.44 16.35 7.75
C ARG A 75 -2.94 16.23 7.54
N ARG A 76 -2.20 17.33 7.72
CA ARG A 76 -0.74 17.33 7.65
C ARG A 76 -0.14 16.39 8.70
N ARG A 77 -0.55 16.50 9.97
CA ARG A 77 -0.06 15.61 11.04
C ARG A 77 -0.36 14.13 10.76
N LEU A 78 -1.55 13.81 10.25
CA LEU A 78 -1.89 12.43 9.88
C LEU A 78 -1.02 11.92 8.72
N LYS A 79 -0.70 12.79 7.74
CA LYS A 79 0.27 12.47 6.68
C LYS A 79 1.65 12.21 7.27
N ASP A 80 2.10 13.02 8.23
CA ASP A 80 3.42 12.91 8.85
C ASP A 80 3.55 11.61 9.67
N VAL A 81 2.48 11.16 10.35
CA VAL A 81 2.44 9.84 11.01
C VAL A 81 2.60 8.71 10.00
N VAL A 82 1.87 8.75 8.88
CA VAL A 82 2.02 7.74 7.81
C VAL A 82 3.44 7.75 7.23
N ALA A 83 4.00 8.93 6.98
CA ALA A 83 5.34 9.08 6.44
C ALA A 83 6.42 8.54 7.38
N ALA A 84 6.25 8.73 8.71
CA ALA A 84 7.18 8.20 9.71
C ALA A 84 7.31 6.67 9.62
N THR A 85 6.21 5.96 9.33
CA THR A 85 6.22 4.48 9.18
C THR A 85 6.72 3.99 7.81
N GLY A 86 7.11 4.89 6.91
CA GLY A 86 7.44 4.58 5.52
C GLY A 86 8.79 3.87 5.37
N ALA A 87 9.85 4.48 5.90
CA ALA A 87 11.24 4.02 5.72
C ALA A 87 11.43 2.56 6.18
N ALA A 88 11.15 2.28 7.46
CA ALA A 88 11.25 0.94 8.04
C ALA A 88 10.47 -0.10 7.21
N ARG A 89 9.28 0.25 6.74
CA ARG A 89 8.50 -0.67 5.89
C ARG A 89 9.18 -0.93 4.55
N ASP A 90 9.69 0.12 3.90
CA ASP A 90 10.32 -0.03 2.61
C ASP A 90 11.52 -0.97 2.72
N THR A 91 12.31 -0.86 3.80
CA THR A 91 13.42 -1.78 4.08
C THR A 91 12.96 -3.21 4.47
N GLU A 92 11.92 -3.39 5.30
CA GLU A 92 11.33 -4.73 5.54
C GLU A 92 10.98 -5.44 4.25
N VAL A 93 10.35 -4.69 3.34
CA VAL A 93 9.88 -5.20 2.07
C VAL A 93 11.04 -5.50 1.13
N GLN A 94 12.15 -4.76 1.20
CA GLN A 94 13.38 -5.08 0.48
C GLN A 94 13.98 -6.41 0.98
N ILE A 95 14.05 -6.61 2.30
CA ILE A 95 14.55 -7.86 2.90
C ILE A 95 13.66 -9.04 2.50
N GLU A 96 12.34 -8.91 2.67
CA GLU A 96 11.36 -9.93 2.30
C GLU A 96 11.55 -10.35 0.83
N ARG A 97 11.76 -9.39 -0.07
CA ARG A 97 11.98 -9.69 -1.49
C ARG A 97 13.33 -10.31 -1.77
N LEU A 98 14.39 -9.86 -1.10
CA LEU A 98 15.71 -10.47 -1.22
C LEU A 98 15.61 -11.97 -0.88
N HIS A 99 14.93 -12.30 0.22
CA HIS A 99 14.70 -13.69 0.61
C HIS A 99 13.78 -14.46 -0.33
N GLN A 100 12.66 -13.88 -0.76
CA GLN A 100 11.72 -14.57 -1.67
C GLN A 100 12.30 -14.84 -3.05
N ARG A 101 13.19 -13.95 -3.53
CA ARG A 101 13.70 -13.99 -4.91
C ARG A 101 15.05 -14.66 -5.01
N CYS A 102 15.81 -14.66 -3.93
CA CYS A 102 17.16 -15.20 -3.88
C CYS A 102 17.27 -16.18 -2.70
N ALA A 103 16.23 -16.99 -2.50
CA ALA A 103 16.14 -17.94 -1.38
C ALA A 103 17.30 -18.95 -1.34
N ASP A 104 17.87 -19.25 -2.51
CA ASP A 104 19.05 -20.12 -2.67
C ASP A 104 20.05 -19.46 -3.62
N PRO A 105 20.86 -18.49 -3.12
CA PRO A 105 21.82 -17.79 -3.95
C PRO A 105 22.92 -18.77 -4.37
N ARG A 106 23.24 -18.81 -5.67
CA ARG A 106 24.33 -19.63 -6.20
C ARG A 106 25.65 -19.26 -5.50
N PRO A 107 26.67 -20.15 -5.47
CA PRO A 107 27.93 -19.88 -4.75
C PRO A 107 28.58 -18.53 -5.10
N HIS A 108 28.48 -18.08 -6.37
CA HIS A 108 29.01 -16.79 -6.81
C HIS A 108 28.12 -15.58 -6.45
N GLN A 109 26.83 -15.80 -6.16
CA GLN A 109 25.88 -14.77 -5.69
C GLN A 109 25.98 -14.52 -4.19
N ARG A 110 26.39 -15.54 -3.43
CA ARG A 110 26.33 -15.54 -1.97
C ARG A 110 27.02 -14.35 -1.29
N PRO A 111 28.25 -13.96 -1.67
CA PRO A 111 28.90 -12.81 -1.03
C PRO A 111 28.12 -11.49 -1.19
N GLY A 112 27.54 -11.26 -2.37
CA GLY A 112 26.71 -10.07 -2.63
C GLY A 112 25.35 -10.13 -1.93
N PHE A 113 24.74 -11.31 -1.86
CA PHE A 113 23.51 -11.54 -1.11
C PHE A 113 23.70 -11.25 0.39
N ASP A 114 24.71 -11.89 1.01
CA ASP A 114 24.96 -11.79 2.45
C ASP A 114 25.30 -10.33 2.84
N TRP A 115 26.07 -9.63 2.00
CA TRP A 115 26.41 -8.22 2.21
C TRP A 115 25.15 -7.33 2.16
N LEU A 116 24.31 -7.52 1.15
CA LEU A 116 23.08 -6.73 0.99
C LEU A 116 22.09 -6.98 2.13
N GLU A 117 21.93 -8.24 2.52
CA GLU A 117 21.10 -8.63 3.66
C GLU A 117 21.55 -7.92 4.93
N GLN A 118 22.85 -8.00 5.27
CA GLN A 118 23.40 -7.37 6.46
C GLN A 118 23.20 -5.86 6.46
N ARG A 119 23.43 -5.19 5.32
CA ARG A 119 23.20 -3.75 5.17
C ARG A 119 21.75 -3.39 5.41
N LEU A 120 20.81 -4.13 4.82
CA LEU A 120 19.38 -3.87 4.97
C LEU A 120 18.91 -4.13 6.41
N GLN A 121 19.39 -5.20 7.06
CA GLN A 121 19.08 -5.49 8.45
C GLN A 121 19.60 -4.40 9.39
N HIS A 122 20.81 -3.90 9.17
CA HIS A 122 21.38 -2.80 9.95
C HIS A 122 20.56 -1.51 9.79
N ARG A 123 20.24 -1.15 8.54
CA ARG A 123 19.37 0.00 8.23
C ARG A 123 18.01 -0.14 8.90
N LEU A 124 17.40 -1.32 8.83
CA LEU A 124 16.09 -1.57 9.42
C LEU A 124 16.10 -1.35 10.94
N ALA A 125 17.16 -1.80 11.62
CA ALA A 125 17.31 -1.61 13.06
C ALA A 125 17.33 -0.12 13.44
N VAL A 126 18.12 0.69 12.73
CA VAL A 126 18.20 2.15 12.94
C VAL A 126 16.87 2.83 12.66
N GLU A 127 16.20 2.46 11.57
CA GLU A 127 14.89 3.03 11.20
C GLU A 127 13.80 2.66 12.23
N TYR A 128 13.82 1.44 12.77
CA TYR A 128 12.90 1.02 13.83
C TYR A 128 13.15 1.75 15.15
N GLU A 129 14.40 1.97 15.53
CA GLU A 129 14.77 2.73 16.72
C GLU A 129 14.22 4.17 16.63
N ALA A 130 14.49 4.86 15.51
CA ALA A 130 13.99 6.20 15.25
C ALA A 130 12.45 6.27 15.20
N LEU A 131 11.81 5.24 14.63
CA LEU A 131 10.35 5.12 14.58
C LEU A 131 9.77 5.00 15.99
N ARG A 132 10.25 4.04 16.79
CA ARG A 132 9.76 3.78 18.16
C ARG A 132 9.92 4.99 19.07
N ALA A 133 11.02 5.73 18.91
CA ALA A 133 11.29 6.93 19.71
C ALA A 133 10.23 8.04 19.53
N THR A 134 9.56 8.11 18.37
CA THR A 134 8.71 9.28 18.05
C THR A 134 7.27 8.96 17.64
N LEU A 135 6.97 7.72 17.23
CA LEU A 135 5.69 7.37 16.60
C LEU A 135 4.49 7.59 17.53
N ALA A 136 4.61 7.13 18.79
CA ALA A 136 3.50 7.21 19.74
C ALA A 136 3.12 8.66 20.04
N GLU A 137 4.11 9.53 20.27
CA GLU A 137 3.86 10.95 20.52
C GLU A 137 3.29 11.66 19.28
N ARG A 138 3.88 11.43 18.10
CA ARG A 138 3.36 11.98 16.83
C ARG A 138 1.91 11.58 16.60
N PHE A 139 1.55 10.32 16.91
CA PHE A 139 0.18 9.85 16.78
C PHE A 139 -0.75 10.47 17.82
N ARG A 140 -0.37 10.56 19.10
CA ARG A 140 -1.20 11.18 20.14
C ARG A 140 -1.53 12.65 19.82
N LEU A 141 -0.57 13.39 19.25
CA LEU A 141 -0.74 14.79 18.81
C LEU A 141 -1.77 14.99 17.68
N VAL A 142 -2.11 13.93 16.94
CA VAL A 142 -3.17 13.97 15.93
C VAL A 142 -4.42 13.25 16.40
N HIS A 143 -4.30 12.10 17.06
CA HIS A 143 -5.42 11.24 17.45
C HIS A 143 -6.38 11.95 18.40
N LYS A 144 -5.88 12.52 19.50
CA LYS A 144 -6.73 13.18 20.53
C LYS A 144 -7.61 14.31 19.94
N PRO A 145 -7.06 15.35 19.27
CA PRO A 145 -7.87 16.41 18.70
C PRO A 145 -8.76 15.92 17.55
N LEU A 146 -8.28 15.00 16.71
CA LEU A 146 -9.06 14.47 15.61
C LEU A 146 -10.25 13.63 16.09
N HIS A 147 -10.04 12.77 17.10
CA HIS A 147 -11.09 11.96 17.70
C HIS A 147 -12.22 12.82 18.28
N ALA A 148 -11.87 13.89 18.99
CA ALA A 148 -12.85 14.84 19.53
C ALA A 148 -13.69 15.48 18.41
N ARG A 149 -13.06 15.95 17.33
CA ARG A 149 -13.76 16.54 16.18
C ARG A 149 -14.63 15.55 15.42
N LEU A 150 -14.17 14.31 15.25
CA LEU A 150 -14.95 13.24 14.62
C LEU A 150 -16.19 12.83 15.45
N LYS A 151 -16.19 13.09 16.77
CA LYS A 151 -17.32 12.86 17.68
C LYS A 151 -18.24 14.07 17.87
N ALA A 152 -17.75 15.28 17.63
CA ALA A 152 -18.50 16.51 17.83
C ALA A 152 -19.82 16.48 17.04
N ARG A 153 -20.87 17.13 17.58
CA ARG A 153 -22.11 17.35 16.85
C ARG A 153 -21.82 18.18 15.61
N TYR A 154 -22.46 17.83 14.51
CA TYR A 154 -22.31 18.48 13.22
C TYR A 154 -23.64 18.40 12.47
N ALA A 155 -23.84 19.35 11.56
CA ALA A 155 -24.96 19.27 10.64
C ALA A 155 -24.69 18.14 9.64
N ASP A 156 -25.65 17.25 9.47
CA ASP A 156 -25.56 16.13 8.52
C ASP A 156 -26.53 16.23 7.31
N PRO A 157 -26.88 17.43 6.78
CA PRO A 157 -27.59 17.51 5.52
C PRO A 157 -26.58 17.22 4.41
N GLY A 158 -26.74 16.09 3.75
CA GLY A 158 -25.86 15.70 2.67
C GLY A 158 -26.33 14.41 2.01
N PRO A 159 -25.77 14.10 0.83
CA PRO A 159 -26.08 12.88 0.12
C PRO A 159 -25.80 11.65 0.99
N SER A 160 -26.52 10.57 0.70
CA SER A 160 -26.32 9.30 1.39
C SER A 160 -24.90 8.77 1.13
N PHE A 161 -24.38 7.95 2.05
CA PHE A 161 -23.10 7.29 1.85
C PHE A 161 -23.08 6.46 0.57
N ALA A 162 -24.18 5.78 0.27
CA ALA A 162 -24.35 5.00 -0.96
C ALA A 162 -24.18 5.86 -2.22
N GLU A 163 -24.89 6.98 -2.31
CA GLU A 163 -24.84 7.91 -3.44
C GLU A 163 -23.42 8.44 -3.67
N VAL A 164 -22.77 8.92 -2.61
CA VAL A 164 -21.40 9.43 -2.68
C VAL A 164 -20.41 8.35 -3.11
N THR A 165 -20.53 7.15 -2.52
CA THR A 165 -19.63 6.04 -2.82
C THR A 165 -19.82 5.54 -4.24
N ALA A 166 -21.05 5.47 -4.74
CA ALA A 166 -21.37 5.11 -6.12
C ALA A 166 -20.70 6.08 -7.12
N GLY A 167 -20.83 7.40 -6.89
CA GLY A 167 -20.15 8.40 -7.72
C GLY A 167 -18.63 8.23 -7.72
N MET A 168 -18.03 8.02 -6.54
CA MET A 168 -16.58 7.77 -6.42
C MET A 168 -16.14 6.47 -7.11
N LEU A 169 -16.93 5.40 -7.04
CA LEU A 169 -16.64 4.15 -7.72
C LEU A 169 -16.60 4.34 -9.24
N LEU A 170 -17.57 5.07 -9.80
CA LEU A 170 -17.62 5.38 -11.23
C LEU A 170 -16.41 6.22 -11.68
N GLU A 171 -16.10 7.28 -10.93
CA GLU A 171 -14.96 8.15 -11.22
C GLU A 171 -13.63 7.37 -11.18
N VAL A 172 -13.37 6.67 -10.08
CA VAL A 172 -12.10 5.96 -9.88
C VAL A 172 -11.97 4.76 -10.82
N ALA A 173 -13.06 4.06 -11.14
CA ALA A 173 -13.03 2.98 -12.13
C ALA A 173 -12.76 3.52 -13.55
N GLY A 174 -13.33 4.67 -13.91
CA GLY A 174 -13.01 5.35 -15.16
C GLY A 174 -11.54 5.77 -15.24
N GLU A 175 -11.01 6.38 -14.18
CA GLU A 175 -9.58 6.70 -14.09
C GLU A 175 -8.72 5.44 -14.21
N PHE A 176 -9.06 4.36 -13.49
CA PHE A 176 -8.32 3.10 -13.54
C PHE A 176 -8.29 2.51 -14.96
N ALA A 177 -9.44 2.49 -15.66
CA ALA A 177 -9.52 2.03 -17.05
C ALA A 177 -8.59 2.83 -17.96
N LEU A 178 -8.61 4.16 -17.87
CA LEU A 178 -7.74 5.04 -18.66
C LEU A 178 -6.25 4.78 -18.36
N ARG A 179 -5.88 4.59 -17.09
CA ARG A 179 -4.51 4.25 -16.72
C ARG A 179 -4.08 2.90 -17.28
N CYS A 180 -4.94 1.89 -17.23
CA CYS A 180 -4.64 0.56 -17.77
C CYS A 180 -4.52 0.57 -19.30
N ALA A 181 -5.40 1.29 -20.00
CA ALA A 181 -5.32 1.45 -21.45
C ALA A 181 -4.02 2.15 -21.89
N HIS A 182 -3.48 3.04 -21.05
CA HIS A 182 -2.18 3.66 -21.31
C HIS A 182 -1.01 2.68 -21.19
N LEU A 183 -1.11 1.67 -20.32
CA LEU A 183 -0.07 0.64 -20.15
C LEU A 183 0.10 -0.26 -21.37
N ASP A 184 -0.88 -0.33 -22.26
CA ASP A 184 -0.71 -1.03 -23.54
C ASP A 184 0.33 -0.33 -24.43
N ARG A 185 0.44 1.00 -24.30
CA ARG A 185 1.31 1.85 -25.13
C ARG A 185 2.63 2.21 -24.45
N ASP A 186 2.59 2.44 -23.14
CA ASP A 186 3.71 2.96 -22.36
C ASP A 186 3.77 2.27 -20.98
N LEU A 187 4.89 1.58 -20.74
CA LEU A 187 5.17 0.83 -19.51
C LEU A 187 6.30 1.45 -18.68
N ASP A 188 6.54 2.74 -18.87
CA ASP A 188 7.45 3.49 -18.04
C ASP A 188 6.99 3.51 -16.57
N GLU A 189 7.91 3.88 -15.69
CA GLU A 189 7.69 3.91 -14.24
C GLU A 189 6.49 4.80 -13.86
N GLY A 190 6.25 5.89 -14.60
CA GLY A 190 5.16 6.84 -14.37
C GLY A 190 3.76 6.22 -14.58
N PRO A 191 3.43 5.75 -15.80
CA PRO A 191 2.17 5.04 -16.09
C PRO A 191 1.86 3.90 -15.13
N LEU A 192 2.83 3.01 -14.87
CA LEU A 192 2.68 1.89 -13.94
C LEU A 192 2.35 2.35 -12.53
N HIS A 193 3.05 3.38 -12.05
CA HIS A 193 2.80 3.95 -10.73
C HIS A 193 1.40 4.57 -10.63
N ALA A 194 0.96 5.28 -11.67
CA ALA A 194 -0.36 5.90 -11.71
C ALA A 194 -1.49 4.84 -11.70
N ALA A 195 -1.36 3.78 -12.49
CA ALA A 195 -2.29 2.65 -12.49
C ALA A 195 -2.37 1.98 -11.12
N ARG A 196 -1.22 1.71 -10.48
CA ARG A 196 -1.14 1.15 -9.13
C ARG A 196 -1.81 2.05 -8.09
N ILE A 197 -1.65 3.36 -8.16
CA ILE A 197 -2.32 4.31 -7.25
C ILE A 197 -3.84 4.25 -7.46
N SER A 198 -4.31 4.31 -8.69
CA SER A 198 -5.74 4.28 -9.01
C SER A 198 -6.38 2.97 -8.54
N GLY A 199 -5.74 1.83 -8.81
CA GLY A 199 -6.19 0.54 -8.31
C GLY A 199 -6.26 0.51 -6.78
N LYS A 200 -5.27 1.05 -6.06
CA LYS A 200 -5.31 1.12 -4.59
C LYS A 200 -6.51 1.92 -4.08
N ARG A 201 -6.82 3.04 -4.74
CA ARG A 201 -8.01 3.84 -4.41
C ARG A 201 -9.28 3.02 -4.63
N LEU A 202 -9.38 2.32 -5.75
CA LEU A 202 -10.53 1.48 -6.07
C LEU A 202 -10.74 0.38 -5.02
N ARG A 203 -9.66 -0.34 -4.64
CA ARG A 203 -9.72 -1.36 -3.59
C ARG A 203 -10.21 -0.80 -2.27
N TYR A 204 -9.75 0.40 -1.87
CA TYR A 204 -10.20 1.03 -0.63
C TYR A 204 -11.65 1.50 -0.64
N LEU A 205 -12.25 1.72 -1.81
CA LEU A 205 -13.70 1.98 -1.94
C LEU A 205 -14.51 0.69 -1.91
N LEU A 206 -13.98 -0.41 -2.48
CA LEU A 206 -14.65 -1.70 -2.55
C LEU A 206 -14.61 -2.48 -1.22
N GLU A 207 -13.47 -2.50 -0.52
CA GLU A 207 -13.27 -3.25 0.73
C GLU A 207 -14.37 -3.00 1.79
N PRO A 208 -14.82 -1.76 2.06
CA PRO A 208 -15.87 -1.51 3.04
C PRO A 208 -17.25 -2.03 2.61
N LEU A 209 -17.49 -2.21 1.31
CA LEU A 209 -18.76 -2.59 0.73
C LEU A 209 -19.02 -4.11 0.75
N THR A 210 -18.00 -4.93 1.01
CA THR A 210 -18.11 -6.40 0.93
C THR A 210 -19.18 -7.02 1.84
N ALA A 211 -19.50 -6.39 2.98
CA ALA A 211 -20.59 -6.89 3.83
C ALA A 211 -21.99 -6.48 3.38
N ALA A 212 -22.12 -5.41 2.59
CA ALA A 212 -23.40 -4.98 2.06
C ALA A 212 -23.66 -5.55 0.65
N PHE A 213 -22.60 -5.84 -0.10
CA PHE A 213 -22.64 -6.33 -1.46
C PHE A 213 -21.62 -7.48 -1.62
N PRO A 214 -22.06 -8.75 -1.56
CA PRO A 214 -21.17 -9.91 -1.71
C PRO A 214 -20.34 -9.87 -3.00
N GLN A 215 -20.89 -9.34 -4.10
CA GLN A 215 -20.19 -9.18 -5.37
C GLN A 215 -18.94 -8.26 -5.27
N ALA A 216 -18.87 -7.38 -4.28
CA ALA A 216 -17.68 -6.55 -4.05
C ALA A 216 -16.46 -7.39 -3.63
N GLU A 217 -16.64 -8.55 -3.00
CA GLU A 217 -15.54 -9.44 -2.62
C GLU A 217 -14.85 -10.03 -3.86
N ALA A 218 -15.64 -10.49 -4.84
CA ALA A 218 -15.12 -10.96 -6.12
C ALA A 218 -14.35 -9.85 -6.86
N LEU A 219 -14.88 -8.61 -6.88
CA LEU A 219 -14.20 -7.46 -7.49
C LEU A 219 -12.89 -7.11 -6.79
N VAL A 220 -12.84 -7.19 -5.45
CA VAL A 220 -11.60 -7.01 -4.69
C VAL A 220 -10.58 -8.10 -5.06
N GLY A 221 -11.03 -9.35 -5.21
CA GLY A 221 -10.19 -10.47 -5.67
C GLY A 221 -9.59 -10.20 -7.06
N SER A 222 -10.42 -9.88 -8.05
CA SER A 222 -9.97 -9.57 -9.41
C SER A 222 -9.02 -8.38 -9.47
N LEU A 223 -9.32 -7.31 -8.73
CA LEU A 223 -8.43 -6.15 -8.62
C LEU A 223 -7.09 -6.50 -7.97
N LYS A 224 -7.09 -7.38 -6.97
CA LYS A 224 -5.87 -7.82 -6.30
C LYS A 224 -4.90 -8.48 -7.28
N VAL A 225 -5.38 -9.32 -8.19
CA VAL A 225 -4.53 -9.97 -9.21
C VAL A 225 -3.76 -8.94 -10.04
N LEU A 226 -4.43 -7.89 -10.55
CA LEU A 226 -3.76 -6.81 -11.28
C LEU A 226 -2.82 -5.98 -10.40
N GLN A 227 -3.22 -5.74 -9.14
CA GLN A 227 -2.40 -4.99 -8.18
C GLN A 227 -1.14 -5.72 -7.75
N ASP A 228 -1.18 -7.05 -7.67
CA ASP A 228 -0.05 -7.89 -7.32
C ASP A 228 0.99 -7.80 -8.45
N LEU A 229 0.60 -7.95 -9.72
CA LEU A 229 1.48 -7.74 -10.87
C LEU A 229 2.08 -6.32 -10.91
N LEU A 230 1.24 -5.28 -10.84
CA LEU A 230 1.69 -3.88 -10.81
C LEU A 230 2.57 -3.59 -9.59
N GLY A 231 2.34 -4.30 -8.49
CA GLY A 231 3.16 -4.27 -7.30
C GLY A 231 4.52 -4.84 -7.60
N GLU A 232 4.60 -6.11 -7.98
CA GLU A 232 5.84 -6.83 -8.24
C GLU A 232 6.77 -6.12 -9.23
N ILE A 233 6.22 -5.49 -10.28
CA ILE A 233 7.01 -4.71 -11.25
C ILE A 233 7.62 -3.48 -10.58
N ARG A 234 6.81 -2.65 -9.90
CA ARG A 234 7.29 -1.47 -9.17
C ARG A 234 8.34 -1.85 -8.14
N ASP A 235 8.12 -3.00 -7.55
CA ASP A 235 8.89 -3.57 -6.48
C ASP A 235 10.27 -4.04 -6.96
N LEU A 236 10.36 -4.60 -8.18
CA LEU A 236 11.62 -4.85 -8.90
C LEU A 236 12.36 -3.57 -9.25
N GLN A 237 11.66 -2.56 -9.77
CA GLN A 237 12.28 -1.26 -10.12
C GLN A 237 12.94 -0.58 -8.93
N VAL A 238 12.25 -0.56 -7.77
CA VAL A 238 12.80 -0.01 -6.53
C VAL A 238 14.00 -0.83 -6.06
N PHE A 239 13.92 -2.16 -6.13
CA PHE A 239 15.01 -3.03 -5.70
C PHE A 239 16.24 -2.95 -6.62
N GLY A 240 16.05 -2.76 -7.92
CA GLY A 240 17.15 -2.54 -8.87
C GLY A 240 17.94 -1.25 -8.58
N ARG A 241 17.26 -0.17 -8.16
CA ARG A 241 17.93 1.06 -7.69
C ARG A 241 18.71 0.83 -6.41
N GLU A 242 18.11 0.13 -5.45
CA GLU A 242 18.78 -0.25 -4.20
C GLU A 242 20.05 -1.08 -4.46
N LEU A 243 20.01 -2.01 -5.43
CA LEU A 243 21.18 -2.78 -5.83
C LEU A 243 22.28 -1.93 -6.45
N ALA A 244 21.93 -0.89 -7.22
CA ALA A 244 22.91 0.01 -7.80
C ALA A 244 23.64 0.81 -6.70
N GLU A 245 22.89 1.39 -5.75
CA GLU A 245 23.44 2.10 -4.59
C GLU A 245 24.29 1.15 -3.70
N ALA A 246 23.78 -0.05 -3.42
CA ALA A 246 24.49 -1.09 -2.68
C ALA A 246 25.81 -1.49 -3.36
N SER A 247 25.84 -1.57 -4.68
CA SER A 247 27.04 -1.97 -5.44
C SER A 247 28.16 -0.94 -5.32
N GLU A 248 27.83 0.35 -5.27
CA GLU A 248 28.79 1.44 -5.06
C GLU A 248 29.43 1.33 -3.67
N GLU A 249 28.61 1.21 -2.63
CA GLU A 249 29.06 1.07 -1.24
C GLU A 249 29.90 -0.21 -1.04
N ALA A 250 29.44 -1.35 -1.56
CA ALA A 250 30.15 -2.62 -1.48
C ALA A 250 31.51 -2.55 -2.18
N GLY A 251 31.57 -1.92 -3.37
CA GLY A 251 32.81 -1.70 -4.11
C GLY A 251 33.82 -0.85 -3.33
N ALA A 252 33.35 0.23 -2.71
CA ALA A 252 34.20 1.11 -1.89
C ALA A 252 34.73 0.39 -0.63
N ALA A 253 33.84 -0.33 0.09
CA ALA A 253 34.22 -1.10 1.27
C ALA A 253 35.23 -2.20 0.94
N ARG A 254 35.02 -2.91 -0.18
CA ARG A 254 35.95 -3.93 -0.68
C ARG A 254 37.32 -3.34 -1.01
N MET A 255 37.36 -2.23 -1.76
CA MET A 255 38.61 -1.59 -2.13
C MET A 255 39.42 -1.21 -0.89
N ARG A 256 38.76 -0.61 0.11
CA ARG A 256 39.39 -0.27 1.40
C ARG A 256 39.98 -1.51 2.08
N LYS A 257 39.18 -2.58 2.22
CA LYS A 257 39.62 -3.85 2.82
C LYS A 257 40.84 -4.45 2.11
N LEU A 258 40.85 -4.45 0.77
CA LEU A 258 41.97 -4.98 0.00
C LEU A 258 43.25 -4.14 0.18
N ILE A 259 43.12 -2.80 0.28
CA ILE A 259 44.25 -1.92 0.59
C ILE A 259 44.79 -2.23 1.99
N GLU A 260 43.93 -2.27 3.00
CA GLU A 260 44.32 -2.59 4.38
C GLU A 260 45.01 -3.95 4.50
N MET A 261 44.45 -4.98 3.85
CA MET A 261 45.06 -6.31 3.79
C MET A 261 46.42 -6.29 3.07
N SER A 262 46.55 -5.53 1.97
CA SER A 262 47.83 -5.44 1.24
C SER A 262 48.90 -4.67 2.00
N LEU A 263 48.51 -3.80 2.94
CA LEU A 263 49.42 -3.09 3.83
C LEU A 263 49.85 -3.93 5.05
N THR A 264 49.09 -4.96 5.41
CA THR A 264 49.27 -5.73 6.66
C THR A 264 49.71 -7.18 6.45
N LEU A 265 49.40 -7.77 5.29
CA LEU A 265 49.68 -9.17 5.00
C LEU A 265 50.78 -9.32 3.94
N PRO A 266 51.62 -10.39 4.01
CA PRO A 266 52.54 -10.74 2.94
C PRO A 266 51.80 -10.98 1.62
N PHE A 267 52.47 -10.71 0.49
CA PHE A 267 51.88 -10.82 -0.84
C PHE A 267 51.29 -12.22 -1.14
N ASP A 268 51.92 -13.28 -0.63
CA ASP A 268 51.51 -14.66 -0.85
C ASP A 268 50.54 -15.19 0.23
N SER A 269 49.97 -14.33 1.08
CA SER A 269 49.10 -14.82 2.16
C SER A 269 47.82 -15.48 1.61
N PRO A 270 47.46 -16.68 2.11
CA PRO A 270 46.22 -17.35 1.75
C PRO A 270 44.97 -16.51 2.08
N GLU A 271 45.02 -15.63 3.09
CA GLU A 271 43.92 -14.70 3.38
C GLU A 271 43.79 -13.63 2.29
N LEU A 272 44.90 -13.05 1.81
CA LEU A 272 44.88 -12.07 0.72
C LEU A 272 44.35 -12.68 -0.58
N ALA A 273 44.73 -13.92 -0.89
CA ALA A 273 44.20 -14.66 -2.02
C ALA A 273 42.68 -14.91 -1.90
N ARG A 274 42.19 -15.35 -0.73
CA ARG A 274 40.76 -15.54 -0.46
C ARG A 274 39.97 -14.22 -0.52
N GLY A 275 40.53 -13.15 0.03
CA GLY A 275 39.95 -11.80 -0.02
C GLY A 275 39.74 -11.31 -1.45
N ARG A 276 40.71 -11.58 -2.34
CA ARG A 276 40.59 -11.27 -3.77
C ARG A 276 39.49 -12.09 -4.48
N GLN A 277 39.21 -13.33 -4.05
CA GLN A 277 38.22 -14.22 -4.67
C GLN A 277 36.75 -13.96 -4.27
N GLN A 278 36.48 -13.45 -3.07
CA GLN A 278 35.11 -13.18 -2.60
C GLN A 278 34.55 -11.89 -3.22
N ASP A 279 34.23 -11.83 -4.52
CA ASP A 279 33.75 -10.59 -5.15
C ASP A 279 32.24 -10.37 -4.94
N GLU A 280 31.89 -9.53 -3.95
CA GLU A 280 30.51 -9.11 -3.68
C GLU A 280 29.87 -8.46 -4.93
N ARG A 281 30.65 -7.77 -5.76
CA ARG A 281 30.15 -7.09 -6.97
C ARG A 281 29.67 -8.07 -8.03
N ALA A 282 30.41 -9.17 -8.23
CA ALA A 282 30.02 -10.21 -9.18
C ALA A 282 28.68 -10.84 -8.77
N GLY A 283 28.48 -11.04 -7.47
CA GLY A 283 27.21 -11.51 -6.92
C GLY A 283 26.08 -10.52 -7.13
N LEU A 284 26.27 -9.25 -6.78
CA LEU A 284 25.28 -8.18 -6.97
C LEU A 284 24.91 -7.98 -8.46
N MET A 285 25.88 -8.06 -9.37
CA MET A 285 25.63 -8.00 -10.81
C MET A 285 24.79 -9.18 -11.31
N SER A 286 25.06 -10.39 -10.81
CA SER A 286 24.27 -11.57 -11.16
C SER A 286 22.82 -11.42 -10.67
N LEU A 287 22.62 -10.91 -9.45
CA LEU A 287 21.29 -10.60 -8.90
C LEU A 287 20.56 -9.55 -9.74
N ALA A 288 21.24 -8.48 -10.15
CA ALA A 288 20.65 -7.42 -10.97
C ALA A 288 20.12 -7.94 -12.32
N ARG A 289 20.87 -8.84 -12.98
CA ARG A 289 20.43 -9.45 -14.26
C ARG A 289 19.16 -10.30 -14.09
N GLU A 290 19.10 -11.10 -13.04
CA GLU A 290 17.95 -11.97 -12.76
C GLU A 290 16.68 -11.16 -12.50
N LEU A 291 16.80 -10.04 -11.77
CA LEU A 291 15.69 -9.13 -11.53
C LEU A 291 15.21 -8.44 -12.81
N GLN A 292 16.13 -8.05 -13.70
CA GLN A 292 15.79 -7.46 -14.98
C GLN A 292 15.00 -8.43 -15.86
N THR A 293 15.43 -9.70 -15.95
CA THR A 293 14.70 -10.74 -16.70
C THR A 293 13.30 -10.93 -16.15
N ARG A 294 13.17 -11.11 -14.82
CA ARG A 294 11.87 -11.30 -14.18
C ARG A 294 10.94 -10.10 -14.34
N GLN A 295 11.49 -8.88 -14.34
CA GLN A 295 10.69 -7.68 -14.60
C GLN A 295 10.09 -7.71 -16.01
N GLY A 296 10.88 -8.13 -17.01
CA GLY A 296 10.40 -8.33 -18.37
C GLY A 296 9.23 -9.32 -18.44
N ASP A 297 9.37 -10.49 -17.80
CA ASP A 297 8.33 -11.52 -17.77
C ASP A 297 7.02 -11.02 -17.13
N LEU A 298 7.13 -10.29 -16.02
CA LEU A 298 5.96 -9.70 -15.34
C LEU A 298 5.27 -8.62 -16.17
N ILE A 299 6.04 -7.82 -16.91
CA ILE A 299 5.50 -6.81 -17.82
C ILE A 299 4.73 -7.50 -18.96
N GLU A 300 5.28 -8.56 -19.54
CA GLU A 300 4.58 -9.32 -20.58
C GLU A 300 3.32 -10.02 -20.05
N HIS A 301 3.37 -10.57 -18.84
CA HIS A 301 2.19 -11.13 -18.19
C HIS A 301 1.12 -10.06 -17.93
N LEU A 302 1.51 -8.89 -17.43
CA LEU A 302 0.58 -7.77 -17.26
C LEU A 302 -0.05 -7.36 -18.60
N ARG A 303 0.74 -7.26 -19.68
CA ARG A 303 0.23 -6.97 -21.03
C ARG A 303 -0.78 -8.01 -21.50
N ALA A 304 -0.48 -9.29 -21.36
CA ALA A 304 -1.40 -10.36 -21.73
C ALA A 304 -2.75 -10.21 -21.01
N ARG A 305 -2.72 -10.01 -19.68
CA ARG A 305 -3.94 -9.82 -18.87
C ARG A 305 -4.74 -8.59 -19.28
N LEU A 306 -4.08 -7.49 -19.62
CA LEU A 306 -4.75 -6.28 -20.09
C LEU A 306 -5.37 -6.50 -21.48
N ARG A 307 -4.68 -7.18 -22.40
CA ARG A 307 -5.23 -7.53 -23.73
C ARG A 307 -6.42 -8.49 -23.64
N ASP A 308 -6.43 -9.37 -22.65
CA ASP A 308 -7.55 -10.29 -22.39
C ASP A 308 -8.78 -9.58 -21.79
N GLY A 309 -8.75 -8.27 -21.58
CA GLY A 309 -9.89 -7.50 -21.10
C GLY A 309 -10.06 -7.47 -19.58
N ALA A 310 -9.03 -7.89 -18.80
CA ALA A 310 -9.17 -8.02 -17.36
C ALA A 310 -9.48 -6.68 -16.65
N ALA A 311 -9.01 -5.55 -17.20
CA ALA A 311 -9.31 -4.24 -16.66
C ALA A 311 -10.76 -3.81 -17.00
N GLU A 312 -11.20 -4.08 -18.22
CA GLU A 312 -12.53 -3.79 -18.75
C GLU A 312 -13.60 -4.56 -17.98
N GLU A 313 -13.41 -5.86 -17.77
CA GLU A 313 -14.30 -6.72 -16.99
C GLU A 313 -14.43 -6.22 -15.55
N LEU A 314 -13.30 -5.93 -14.90
CA LEU A 314 -13.29 -5.39 -13.54
C LEU A 314 -14.05 -4.06 -13.46
N VAL A 315 -13.81 -3.15 -14.41
CA VAL A 315 -14.45 -1.83 -14.46
C VAL A 315 -15.94 -1.96 -14.73
N ALA A 316 -16.37 -2.89 -15.60
CA ALA A 316 -17.77 -3.17 -15.84
C ALA A 316 -18.48 -3.69 -14.57
N GLY A 317 -17.83 -4.61 -13.84
CA GLY A 317 -18.33 -5.11 -12.56
C GLY A 317 -18.42 -4.02 -11.50
N VAL A 318 -17.43 -3.12 -11.41
CA VAL A 318 -17.51 -1.96 -10.50
C VAL A 318 -18.64 -1.01 -10.89
N ARG A 319 -18.85 -0.76 -12.18
CA ARG A 319 -19.97 0.09 -12.65
C ARG A 319 -21.32 -0.52 -12.30
N ALA A 320 -21.46 -1.85 -12.37
CA ALA A 320 -22.66 -2.55 -11.93
C ALA A 320 -22.88 -2.38 -10.41
N LEU A 321 -21.85 -2.67 -9.61
CA LEU A 321 -21.90 -2.48 -8.15
C LEU A 321 -22.21 -1.02 -7.78
N ALA A 322 -21.70 -0.04 -8.50
CA ALA A 322 -21.99 1.36 -8.26
C ALA A 322 -23.48 1.69 -8.46
N ARG A 323 -24.15 1.08 -9.45
CA ARG A 323 -25.59 1.22 -9.65
C ARG A 323 -26.37 0.59 -8.49
N ASP A 324 -26.00 -0.62 -8.08
CA ASP A 324 -26.63 -1.31 -6.94
C ASP A 324 -26.47 -0.49 -5.65
N CYS A 325 -25.28 0.07 -5.45
CA CYS A 325 -24.96 0.94 -4.31
C CYS A 325 -25.84 2.19 -4.30
N ALA A 326 -25.95 2.89 -5.44
CA ALA A 326 -26.81 4.07 -5.57
C ALA A 326 -28.28 3.73 -5.27
N HIS A 327 -28.78 2.61 -5.78
CA HIS A 327 -30.16 2.18 -5.55
C HIS A 327 -30.43 1.84 -4.07
N ALA A 328 -29.50 1.19 -3.38
CA ALA A 328 -29.62 0.87 -1.95
C ALA A 328 -29.68 2.13 -1.05
N GLY A 329 -29.15 3.26 -1.54
CA GLY A 329 -29.18 4.57 -0.89
C GLY A 329 -30.50 5.32 -1.05
N MET A 330 -31.36 4.93 -2.01
CA MET A 330 -32.65 5.57 -2.23
C MET A 330 -33.62 5.29 -1.08
N PRO A 331 -34.49 6.25 -0.71
CA PRO A 331 -35.59 5.97 0.21
C PRO A 331 -36.48 4.88 -0.40
N GLN A 332 -36.87 3.88 0.39
CA GLN A 332 -37.91 2.95 -0.03
C GLN A 332 -39.18 3.75 -0.23
N SER A 333 -39.70 3.78 -1.45
CA SER A 333 -41.08 4.20 -1.68
C SER A 333 -41.98 3.22 -0.93
N ASP A 334 -42.60 3.68 0.15
CA ASP A 334 -43.67 2.92 0.79
C ASP A 334 -44.71 2.59 -0.29
N PRO A 335 -45.19 1.33 -0.39
CA PRO A 335 -46.30 1.02 -1.27
C PRO A 335 -47.48 1.89 -0.83
N GLN A 336 -47.86 2.82 -1.69
CA GLN A 336 -49.01 3.69 -1.49
C GLN A 336 -50.21 2.78 -1.20
N PRO A 337 -50.91 2.92 -0.05
CA PRO A 337 -52.05 2.09 0.23
C PRO A 337 -53.03 2.23 -0.93
N ALA A 338 -53.43 1.09 -1.49
CA ALA A 338 -54.43 1.05 -2.55
C ALA A 338 -55.59 1.93 -2.11
N ARG A 339 -55.90 2.96 -2.92
CA ARG A 339 -57.14 3.70 -2.74
C ARG A 339 -58.25 2.70 -3.01
N ASP A 340 -58.85 2.19 -1.93
CA ASP A 340 -60.14 1.54 -1.99
C ASP A 340 -61.11 2.55 -2.61
N ASN A 341 -61.41 2.35 -3.89
CA ASN A 341 -62.56 2.96 -4.54
C ASN A 341 -63.80 2.27 -3.97
N ALA A 342 -64.29 2.78 -2.84
CA ALA A 342 -65.69 2.68 -2.47
C ALA A 342 -66.40 3.93 -2.98
N GLY A 343 -67.28 3.75 -3.96
CA GLY A 343 -68.08 4.80 -4.60
C GLY A 343 -68.73 4.29 -5.86
#